data_AF-A0A521IAX6-F1
#
_entry.id   AF-A0A521IAX6-F1
#
_cell.length_a   1.000
_cell.length_b   1.000
_cell.length_c   1.000
_cell.angle_alpha   90.00
_cell.angle_beta   90.00
_cell.angle_gamma   90.00
#
_symmetry.space_group_name_H-M   'P 1'
#
loop_
_entity.id
_entity.type
_entity.pdbx_description
1 polymer ?
#
loop_
_entity_poly.entity_id
_entity_poly.type
_entity_poly.pdbx_seq_one_letter_code
_entity_poly.pdbx_strand_id
1 'polypeptide(L)'
;METQLASKPLLKPGVVVVAIVAVIVFVLDQFTKYLVVQQIGMGNAWQPFAGMRWLRIIGSYNTGTACGYFPEASILFTLAPFFILAIVVWFYRSQKSPSWLLSIGVGLIIGGAFGNLVDRLRLGYVVDFVQVGTFPIFNVADAAVSTAVVIMLLWSLREDSSRAVAGETGANTSQSDSSLKLGLVFIGVLGVVAIVGYFVCVFVPANFLR
;
A
#
# COMPACT_ATOMS: atom_id res chain seq x y z
N MET A 1 25.64 -40.38 20.14
CA MET A 1 25.27 -39.96 18.77
C MET A 1 23.90 -39.32 18.87
N GLU A 2 23.84 -38.04 19.26
CA GLU A 2 22.59 -37.28 19.22
C GLU A 2 22.48 -36.62 17.85
N THR A 3 21.60 -37.16 17.02
CA THR A 3 21.21 -36.57 15.75
C THR A 3 20.43 -35.30 16.07
N GLN A 4 21.08 -34.14 15.95
CA GLN A 4 20.45 -32.83 15.95
C GLN A 4 19.37 -32.79 14.87
N LEU A 5 18.12 -33.11 15.23
CA LEU A 5 16.93 -32.76 14.44
C LEU A 5 16.79 -31.23 14.50
N ALA A 6 17.64 -30.52 13.77
CA ALA A 6 17.42 -29.12 13.47
C ALA A 6 16.13 -29.05 12.63
N SER A 7 15.00 -28.81 13.29
CA SER A 7 13.71 -28.63 12.64
C SER A 7 13.88 -27.48 11.65
N LYS A 8 13.74 -27.79 10.35
CA LYS A 8 13.76 -26.75 9.32
C LYS A 8 12.72 -25.71 9.69
N PRO A 9 13.05 -24.41 9.67
CA PRO A 9 12.12 -23.37 10.07
C PRO A 9 10.85 -23.48 9.21
N LEU A 10 9.69 -23.48 9.87
CA LEU A 10 8.38 -23.70 9.26
C LEU A 10 8.05 -22.63 8.18
N LEU A 11 8.63 -21.44 8.31
CA LEU A 11 8.46 -20.32 7.39
C LEU A 11 9.82 -19.80 6.93
N LYS A 12 9.92 -19.42 5.64
CA LYS A 12 11.10 -18.73 5.11
C LYS A 12 11.31 -17.40 5.86
N PRO A 13 12.54 -17.00 6.18
CA PRO A 13 12.81 -15.74 6.90
C PRO A 13 12.15 -14.51 6.28
N GLY A 14 12.11 -14.42 4.95
CA GLY A 14 11.42 -13.33 4.24
C GLY A 14 9.92 -13.25 4.55
N VAL A 15 9.23 -14.39 4.65
CA VAL A 15 7.79 -14.42 4.98
C VAL A 15 7.54 -13.90 6.39
N VAL A 16 8.44 -14.19 7.32
CA VAL A 16 8.37 -13.64 8.69
C VAL A 16 8.49 -12.12 8.66
N VAL A 17 9.41 -11.57 7.86
CA VAL A 17 9.54 -10.11 7.68
C VAL A 17 8.26 -9.51 7.08
N VAL A 18 7.70 -10.12 6.04
CA VAL A 18 6.42 -9.68 5.45
C VAL A 18 5.33 -9.62 6.52
N ALA A 19 5.17 -10.69 7.29
CA ALA A 19 4.12 -10.80 8.30
C ALA A 19 4.28 -9.75 9.42
N ILE A 20 5.50 -9.57 9.94
CA ILE A 20 5.78 -8.58 10.99
C ILE A 20 5.45 -7.17 10.49
N VAL A 21 5.95 -6.79 9.31
CA VAL A 21 5.72 -5.46 8.75
C VAL A 21 4.23 -5.24 8.48
N ALA A 22 3.54 -6.22 7.90
CA ALA A 22 2.11 -6.13 7.63
C ALA A 22 1.28 -5.94 8.90
N VAL A 23 1.58 -6.71 9.95
CA VAL A 23 0.89 -6.59 11.25
C VAL A 23 1.15 -5.24 11.88
N ILE A 24 2.40 -4.75 11.89
CA ILE A 24 2.75 -3.45 12.44
C ILE A 24 1.98 -2.33 11.72
N VAL A 25 2.01 -2.31 10.38
CA VAL A 25 1.30 -1.29 9.59
C VAL A 25 -0.20 -1.35 9.85
N PHE A 26 -0.78 -2.54 9.82
CA PHE A 26 -2.21 -2.73 10.07
C PHE A 26 -2.62 -2.21 11.45
N VAL A 27 -1.87 -2.59 12.50
CA VAL A 27 -2.16 -2.15 13.87
C VAL A 27 -2.01 -0.64 14.01
N LEU A 28 -0.95 -0.05 13.44
CA LEU A 28 -0.75 1.40 13.48
C LEU A 28 -1.85 2.15 12.73
N ASP A 29 -2.28 1.66 11.57
CA ASP A 29 -3.37 2.23 10.79
C ASP A 29 -4.69 2.21 11.58
N GLN A 30 -5.10 1.04 12.06
CA GLN A 30 -6.36 0.90 12.81
C GLN A 30 -6.34 1.68 14.12
N PHE A 31 -5.20 1.69 14.83
CA PHE A 31 -5.06 2.43 16.08
C PHE A 31 -5.13 3.94 15.85
N THR A 32 -4.43 4.46 14.84
CA THR A 32 -4.46 5.91 14.55
C THR A 32 -5.84 6.36 14.07
N LYS A 33 -6.52 5.58 13.23
CA LYS A 33 -7.92 5.83 12.85
C LYS A 33 -8.85 5.86 14.06
N TYR A 34 -8.72 4.88 14.95
CA TYR A 34 -9.47 4.84 16.20
C TYR A 34 -9.26 6.11 17.04
N LEU A 35 -8.00 6.54 17.24
CA LEU A 35 -7.69 7.76 17.98
C LEU A 35 -8.32 9.00 17.34
N VAL A 36 -8.27 9.14 16.02
CA VAL A 36 -8.89 10.28 15.31
C VAL A 36 -10.40 10.28 15.53
N VAL A 37 -11.07 9.13 15.35
CA VAL A 37 -12.51 9.03 15.56
C VAL A 37 -12.90 9.36 17.00
N GLN A 38 -12.13 8.92 17.99
CA GLN A 38 -12.45 9.13 19.40
C GLN A 38 -12.12 10.53 19.93
N GLN A 39 -10.97 11.09 19.52
CA GLN A 39 -10.44 12.32 20.12
C GLN A 39 -10.76 13.57 19.31
N ILE A 40 -10.81 13.44 17.98
CA ILE A 40 -11.10 14.56 17.07
C ILE A 40 -12.57 14.51 16.66
N GLY A 41 -13.06 13.32 16.32
CA GLY A 41 -14.39 13.12 15.78
C GLY A 41 -14.45 13.40 14.29
N MET A 42 -15.40 12.75 13.62
CA MET A 42 -15.55 12.89 12.18
C MET A 42 -16.11 14.27 11.81
N GLY A 43 -15.56 14.88 10.75
CA GLY A 43 -15.86 16.25 10.31
C GLY A 43 -15.09 17.33 11.06
N ASN A 44 -14.44 17.00 12.17
CA ASN A 44 -13.67 17.95 12.97
C ASN A 44 -12.18 17.92 12.59
N ALA A 45 -11.48 19.01 12.87
CA ALA A 45 -10.05 19.13 12.63
C ALA A 45 -9.30 19.61 13.86
N TRP A 46 -8.13 19.01 14.09
CA TRP A 46 -7.14 19.40 15.06
C TRP A 46 -5.90 19.96 14.36
N GLN A 47 -5.47 21.14 14.82
CA GLN A 47 -4.27 21.81 14.32
C GLN A 47 -3.24 21.90 15.46
N PRO A 48 -2.29 20.96 15.56
CA PRO A 48 -1.35 20.91 16.66
C PRO A 48 -0.39 22.10 16.69
N PHE A 49 -0.07 22.69 15.53
CA PHE A 49 0.94 23.73 15.40
C PHE A 49 0.37 24.98 14.73
N ALA A 50 0.22 26.07 15.50
CA ALA A 50 -0.34 27.33 15.00
C ALA A 50 0.43 27.91 13.77
N GLY A 51 1.74 27.65 13.69
CA GLY A 51 2.58 28.07 12.56
C GLY A 51 2.51 27.18 11.32
N MET A 52 1.95 25.96 11.42
CA MET A 52 1.88 24.99 10.32
C MET A 52 0.44 24.86 9.82
N ARG A 53 -0.13 25.96 9.31
CA ARG A 53 -1.52 25.97 8.80
C ARG A 53 -1.77 24.99 7.65
N TRP A 54 -0.70 24.52 7.02
CA TRP A 54 -0.67 23.54 5.94
C TRP A 54 -0.69 22.08 6.43
N LEU A 55 -0.51 21.79 7.73
CA LEU A 55 -0.60 20.43 8.27
C LEU A 55 -1.70 20.36 9.33
N ARG A 56 -2.67 19.47 9.10
CA ARG A 56 -3.82 19.29 10.01
C ARG A 56 -4.16 17.82 10.14
N ILE A 57 -4.71 17.45 11.30
CA ILE A 57 -5.35 16.16 11.49
C ILE A 57 -6.86 16.38 11.43
N ILE A 58 -7.57 15.73 10.52
CA ILE A 58 -9.00 15.93 10.29
C ILE A 58 -9.72 14.57 10.30
N GLY A 59 -10.90 14.44 10.87
CA GLY A 59 -11.68 13.20 10.71
C GLY A 59 -12.43 13.23 9.38
N SER A 60 -11.95 12.54 8.34
CA SER A 60 -12.58 12.53 7.01
C SER A 60 -13.17 11.17 6.65
N TYR A 61 -14.37 11.20 6.06
CA TYR A 61 -15.01 10.02 5.48
C TYR A 61 -14.58 9.85 4.02
N ASN A 62 -13.86 8.78 3.71
CA ASN A 62 -13.53 8.43 2.34
C ASN A 62 -14.36 7.23 1.87
N THR A 63 -15.49 7.53 1.23
CA THR A 63 -16.40 6.52 0.65
C THR A 63 -15.90 5.94 -0.67
N GLY A 64 -14.81 6.46 -1.24
CA GLY A 64 -14.36 6.11 -2.59
C GLY A 64 -15.33 6.57 -3.69
N THR A 65 -16.24 7.49 -3.38
CA THR A 65 -17.11 8.09 -4.40
C THR A 65 -16.62 9.50 -4.66
N ALA A 66 -16.46 9.86 -5.93
CA ALA A 66 -16.38 11.24 -6.39
C ALA A 66 -17.56 12.05 -5.81
N CYS A 67 -17.38 12.68 -4.65
CA CYS A 67 -18.35 13.56 -4.00
C CYS A 67 -19.79 13.00 -3.85
N GLY A 68 -19.97 11.69 -3.66
CA GLY A 68 -21.29 11.07 -3.48
C GLY A 68 -22.12 10.89 -4.76
N TYR A 69 -21.60 11.25 -5.93
CA TYR A 69 -22.34 11.22 -7.20
C TYR A 69 -22.34 9.86 -7.91
N PHE A 70 -21.42 8.97 -7.53
CA PHE A 70 -21.31 7.63 -8.11
C PHE A 70 -21.18 6.57 -7.01
N PRO A 71 -22.28 6.24 -6.29
CA PRO A 71 -22.29 5.20 -5.27
C PRO A 71 -21.77 3.85 -5.80
N GLU A 72 -22.03 3.55 -7.07
CA GLU A 72 -21.61 2.32 -7.75
C GLU A 72 -20.08 2.21 -7.83
N ALA A 73 -19.35 3.33 -7.84
CA ALA A 73 -17.90 3.32 -7.86
C ALA A 73 -17.31 2.80 -6.52
N SER A 74 -18.02 2.94 -5.40
CA SER A 74 -17.53 2.50 -4.07
C SER A 74 -17.20 1.00 -4.02
N ILE A 75 -17.89 0.18 -4.83
CA ILE A 75 -17.60 -1.24 -4.93
C ILE A 75 -16.22 -1.50 -5.55
N LEU A 76 -15.78 -0.65 -6.51
CA LEU A 76 -14.45 -0.77 -7.12
C LEU A 76 -13.36 -0.54 -6.08
N PHE A 77 -13.53 0.44 -5.19
CA PHE A 77 -12.59 0.71 -4.09
C PHE A 77 -12.58 -0.40 -3.03
N THR A 78 -13.68 -1.13 -2.89
CA THR A 78 -13.77 -2.28 -1.99
C THR A 78 -13.14 -3.53 -2.61
N LEU A 79 -13.28 -3.73 -3.93
CA LEU A 79 -12.71 -4.87 -4.64
C LEU A 79 -11.22 -4.70 -4.97
N ALA A 80 -10.77 -3.48 -5.27
CA ALA A 80 -9.39 -3.17 -5.64
C ALA A 80 -8.33 -3.73 -4.68
N PRO A 81 -8.46 -3.61 -3.34
CA PRO A 81 -7.52 -4.21 -2.40
C PRO A 81 -7.36 -5.73 -2.55
N PHE A 82 -8.44 -6.47 -2.87
CA PHE A 82 -8.33 -7.92 -3.09
C PHE A 82 -7.45 -8.24 -4.30
N PHE A 83 -7.58 -7.48 -5.39
CA PHE A 83 -6.74 -7.64 -6.57
C PHE A 83 -5.28 -7.30 -6.27
N ILE A 84 -5.01 -6.18 -5.57
CA ILE A 84 -3.66 -5.79 -5.17
C ILE A 84 -3.01 -6.86 -4.28
N LEU A 85 -3.74 -7.36 -3.28
CA LEU A 85 -3.27 -8.42 -2.39
C LEU A 85 -2.97 -9.72 -3.16
N ALA A 86 -3.84 -10.13 -4.07
CA ALA A 86 -3.63 -11.32 -4.89
C ALA A 86 -2.37 -11.21 -5.76
N ILE A 87 -2.21 -10.08 -6.47
CA ILE A 87 -1.07 -9.83 -7.34
C ILE A 87 0.25 -9.77 -6.56
N VAL A 88 0.28 -9.06 -5.42
CA VAL A 88 1.52 -8.93 -4.65
C VAL A 88 1.93 -10.24 -3.98
N VAL A 89 0.97 -11.03 -3.49
CA VAL A 89 1.24 -12.36 -2.93
C VAL A 89 1.73 -13.32 -4.01
N TRP A 90 1.08 -13.33 -5.18
CA TRP A 90 1.54 -14.13 -6.33
C TRP A 90 2.96 -13.75 -6.74
N PHE A 91 3.24 -12.46 -6.88
CA PHE A 91 4.56 -11.95 -7.24
C PHE A 91 5.61 -12.38 -6.22
N TYR A 92 5.36 -12.18 -4.93
CA TYR A 92 6.28 -12.56 -3.87
C TYR A 92 6.58 -14.07 -3.87
N ARG A 93 5.55 -14.90 -4.06
CA ARG A 93 5.71 -16.36 -4.15
C ARG A 93 6.47 -16.82 -5.39
N SER A 94 6.44 -16.04 -6.47
CA SER A 94 7.19 -16.34 -7.70
C SER A 94 8.70 -16.12 -7.56
N GLN A 95 9.14 -15.42 -6.50
CA GLN A 95 10.56 -15.16 -6.24
C GLN A 95 11.21 -16.34 -5.52
N LYS A 96 12.32 -16.85 -6.08
CA LYS A 96 13.07 -17.98 -5.50
C LYS A 96 13.68 -17.61 -4.14
N SER A 97 14.33 -16.44 -4.09
CA SER A 97 15.03 -15.90 -2.91
C SER A 97 14.71 -14.41 -2.76
N PRO A 98 13.51 -14.06 -2.25
CA PRO A 98 13.13 -12.66 -2.08
C PRO A 98 14.07 -11.96 -1.10
N SER A 99 14.54 -10.77 -1.48
CA SER A 99 15.37 -9.94 -0.60
C SER A 99 14.57 -9.47 0.63
N TRP A 100 15.27 -9.10 1.69
CA TRP A 100 14.64 -8.50 2.87
C TRP A 100 13.94 -7.19 2.52
N LEU A 101 14.51 -6.39 1.61
CA LEU A 101 13.94 -5.13 1.16
C LEU A 101 12.63 -5.33 0.38
N LEU A 102 12.58 -6.34 -0.50
CA LEU A 102 11.34 -6.73 -1.17
C LEU A 102 10.29 -7.21 -0.16
N SER A 103 10.71 -7.96 0.86
CA SER A 103 9.81 -8.45 1.91
C SER A 103 9.21 -7.30 2.74
N ILE A 104 9.98 -6.25 3.02
CA ILE A 104 9.45 -5.02 3.65
C ILE A 104 8.41 -4.36 2.74
N GLY A 105 8.73 -4.14 1.46
CA GLY A 105 7.78 -3.53 0.51
C GLY A 105 6.46 -4.30 0.41
N VAL A 106 6.53 -5.62 0.30
CA VAL A 106 5.32 -6.47 0.27
C VAL A 106 4.56 -6.41 1.59
N GLY A 107 5.23 -6.42 2.74
CA GLY A 107 4.60 -6.27 4.04
C GLY A 107 3.86 -4.94 4.19
N LEU A 108 4.46 -3.84 3.73
CA LEU A 108 3.82 -2.51 3.72
C LEU A 108 2.54 -2.49 2.86
N ILE A 109 2.58 -3.08 1.65
CA ILE A 109 1.40 -3.17 0.77
C ILE A 109 0.31 -4.00 1.44
N ILE A 110 0.64 -5.17 1.99
CA ILE A 110 -0.35 -6.06 2.60
C ILE A 110 -0.99 -5.39 3.81
N GLY A 111 -0.19 -4.82 4.72
CA GLY A 111 -0.70 -4.14 5.91
C GLY A 111 -1.61 -2.95 5.57
N GLY A 112 -1.17 -2.10 4.63
CA GLY A 112 -1.95 -0.93 4.21
C GLY A 112 -3.23 -1.30 3.47
N ALA A 113 -3.14 -2.18 2.46
CA ALA A 113 -4.31 -2.63 1.71
C ALA A 113 -5.33 -3.31 2.62
N PHE A 114 -4.88 -4.11 3.58
CA PHE A 114 -5.77 -4.78 4.54
C PHE A 114 -6.42 -3.80 5.52
N GLY A 115 -5.68 -2.81 6.05
CA GLY A 115 -6.24 -1.77 6.93
C GLY A 115 -7.39 -1.00 6.26
N ASN A 116 -7.17 -0.54 5.03
CA ASN A 116 -8.19 0.14 4.25
C ASN A 116 -9.35 -0.77 3.80
N LEU A 117 -9.10 -2.08 3.63
CA LEU A 117 -10.15 -3.04 3.32
C LEU A 117 -11.05 -3.30 4.54
N VAL A 118 -10.46 -3.42 5.74
CA VAL A 118 -11.21 -3.66 6.98
C VAL A 118 -12.18 -2.51 7.27
N ASP A 119 -11.74 -1.26 7.10
CA ASP A 119 -12.63 -0.10 7.23
C ASP A 119 -13.80 -0.19 6.26
N ARG A 120 -13.55 -0.45 4.97
CA ARG A 120 -14.60 -0.55 3.96
C ARG A 120 -15.62 -1.63 4.27
N LEU A 121 -15.16 -2.81 4.69
CA LEU A 121 -16.05 -3.92 5.01
C LEU A 121 -16.86 -3.69 6.30
N ARG A 122 -16.33 -2.94 7.27
CA ARG A 122 -17.00 -2.71 8.56
C ARG A 122 -17.85 -1.44 8.58
N LEU A 123 -17.36 -0.37 7.95
CA LEU A 123 -17.88 0.99 8.05
C LEU A 123 -18.53 1.46 6.74
N GLY A 124 -18.18 0.86 5.60
CA GLY A 124 -18.59 1.32 4.26
C GLY A 124 -17.77 2.50 3.72
N TYR A 125 -16.77 2.97 4.46
CA TYR A 125 -15.84 4.04 4.08
C TYR A 125 -14.49 3.82 4.78
N VAL A 126 -13.47 4.58 4.38
CA VAL A 126 -12.16 4.63 5.03
C VAL A 126 -12.03 5.91 5.85
N VAL A 127 -11.43 5.79 7.04
CA VAL A 127 -11.13 6.96 7.88
C VAL A 127 -9.81 7.57 7.42
N ASP A 128 -9.87 8.75 6.78
CA ASP A 128 -8.69 9.51 6.39
C ASP A 128 -8.46 10.67 7.33
N PHE A 129 -7.19 11.01 7.57
CA PHE A 129 -6.92 11.99 8.61
C PHE A 129 -5.71 12.90 8.49
N VAL A 130 -4.76 12.62 7.62
CA VAL A 130 -3.61 13.51 7.42
C VAL A 130 -3.90 14.45 6.26
N GLN A 131 -4.01 15.75 6.54
CA GLN A 131 -4.18 16.78 5.52
C GLN A 131 -2.91 17.63 5.40
N VAL A 132 -2.34 17.66 4.19
CA VAL A 132 -1.13 18.44 3.85
C VAL A 132 -1.44 19.41 2.71
N GLY A 133 -1.64 20.69 3.02
CA GLY A 133 -1.97 21.72 2.03
C GLY A 133 -3.22 21.34 1.22
N THR A 134 -3.07 21.28 -0.10
CA THR A 134 -4.12 20.85 -1.05
C THR A 134 -4.00 19.39 -1.46
N PHE A 135 -3.08 18.63 -0.86
CA PHE A 135 -2.95 17.20 -1.13
C PHE A 135 -4.18 16.45 -0.61
N PRO A 136 -4.66 15.40 -1.31
CA PRO A 136 -5.74 14.57 -0.81
C PRO A 136 -5.49 14.09 0.62
N ILE A 137 -6.53 14.08 1.45
CA ILE A 137 -6.39 13.59 2.82
C ILE A 137 -6.10 12.09 2.74
N PHE A 138 -5.14 11.62 3.54
CA PHE A 138 -4.68 10.24 3.51
C PHE A 138 -4.54 9.68 4.93
N ASN A 139 -4.27 8.39 5.04
CA ASN A 139 -4.02 7.70 6.30
C ASN A 139 -2.69 6.94 6.30
N VAL A 140 -2.41 6.21 7.39
CA VAL A 140 -1.18 5.42 7.53
C VAL A 140 -1.12 4.27 6.52
N ALA A 141 -2.25 3.62 6.22
CA ALA A 141 -2.33 2.60 5.19
C ALA A 141 -1.93 3.14 3.80
N ASP A 142 -2.41 4.33 3.41
CA ASP A 142 -2.05 4.95 2.13
C ASP A 142 -0.55 5.28 2.07
N ALA A 143 -0.03 5.89 3.15
CA ALA A 143 1.39 6.22 3.25
C ALA A 143 2.29 4.97 3.16
N ALA A 144 1.86 3.86 3.78
CA ALA A 144 2.56 2.58 3.70
C ALA A 144 2.59 2.03 2.26
N VAL A 145 1.45 2.04 1.57
CA VAL A 145 1.36 1.58 0.16
C VAL A 145 2.20 2.46 -0.75
N SER A 146 2.13 3.79 -0.63
CA SER A 146 2.96 4.71 -1.43
C SER A 146 4.45 4.51 -1.17
N THR A 147 4.84 4.33 0.09
CA THR A 147 6.25 4.06 0.47
C THR A 147 6.72 2.73 -0.12
N ALA A 148 5.87 1.71 -0.11
CA ALA A 148 6.19 0.41 -0.68
C ALA A 148 6.44 0.47 -2.19
N VAL A 149 5.62 1.22 -2.93
CA VAL A 149 5.81 1.44 -4.37
C VAL A 149 7.19 2.05 -4.63
N VAL A 150 7.58 3.07 -3.87
CA VAL A 150 8.91 3.68 -3.97
C VAL A 150 10.02 2.66 -3.66
N ILE A 151 9.88 1.88 -2.57
CA ILE A 151 10.86 0.85 -2.19
C ILE A 151 11.00 -0.21 -3.30
N MET A 152 9.89 -0.67 -3.89
CA MET A 152 9.90 -1.67 -4.95
C MET A 152 10.52 -1.13 -6.24
N LEU A 153 10.29 0.15 -6.58
CA LEU A 153 10.95 0.81 -7.71
C LEU A 153 12.47 0.86 -7.49
N LEU A 154 12.91 1.33 -6.32
CA LEU A 154 14.34 1.40 -5.98
C LEU A 154 14.99 0.01 -5.93
N TRP A 155 14.27 -0.99 -5.42
CA TRP A 155 14.73 -2.38 -5.43
C TRP A 155 14.95 -2.87 -6.87
N SER A 156 14.01 -2.61 -7.78
CA SER A 156 14.15 -2.96 -9.20
C SER A 156 15.39 -2.34 -9.83
N LEU A 157 15.57 -1.03 -9.67
CA LEU A 157 16.68 -0.30 -10.27
C LEU A 157 18.04 -0.78 -9.75
N ARG A 158 18.13 -1.12 -8.46
CA ARG A 158 19.35 -1.67 -7.86
C ARG A 158 19.66 -3.07 -8.40
N GLU A 159 18.63 -3.89 -8.56
CA GLU A 159 18.75 -5.24 -9.05
C GLU A 159 19.23 -5.24 -10.53
N ASP A 160 18.68 -4.36 -11.36
CA ASP A 160 19.13 -4.14 -12.74
C ASP A 160 20.58 -3.64 -12.79
N SER A 161 20.97 -2.70 -11.92
CA SER A 161 22.34 -2.17 -11.86
C SER A 161 23.36 -3.23 -11.43
N SER A 162 23.03 -4.01 -10.40
CA SER A 162 23.91 -5.09 -9.90
C SER A 162 24.10 -6.18 -10.96
N ARG A 163 23.10 -6.37 -11.83
CA ARG A 163 23.12 -7.33 -12.93
C ARG A 163 23.80 -6.79 -14.18
N ALA A 164 23.74 -5.48 -14.46
CA ALA A 164 24.54 -4.86 -15.53
C ALA A 164 26.04 -4.99 -15.24
N VAL A 165 26.44 -4.85 -13.98
CA VAL A 165 27.82 -5.08 -13.52
C VAL A 165 28.21 -6.56 -13.59
N ALA A 166 27.28 -7.48 -13.31
CA ALA A 166 27.53 -8.92 -13.43
C ALA A 166 27.37 -9.48 -14.87
N GLY A 167 26.83 -8.67 -15.79
CA GLY A 167 26.31 -9.05 -17.10
C GLY A 167 27.34 -9.16 -18.22
N GLU A 168 28.63 -9.09 -17.93
CA GLU A 168 29.68 -9.53 -18.86
C GLU A 168 29.69 -11.05 -19.07
N THR A 169 28.80 -11.82 -18.45
CA THR A 169 28.69 -13.27 -18.73
C THR A 169 27.25 -13.81 -18.63
N GLY A 170 26.50 -13.65 -19.74
CA GLY A 170 25.34 -14.43 -20.22
C GLY A 170 24.30 -15.04 -19.25
N ALA A 171 23.06 -14.52 -19.28
CA ALA A 171 21.82 -15.27 -18.97
C ALA A 171 20.55 -14.50 -19.41
N ASN A 172 19.96 -14.81 -20.57
CA ASN A 172 18.83 -14.03 -21.14
C ASN A 172 17.42 -14.53 -20.78
N THR A 173 17.23 -15.75 -20.27
CA THR A 173 15.90 -16.36 -20.12
C THR A 173 15.24 -16.16 -18.75
N SER A 174 15.98 -16.15 -17.64
CA SER A 174 15.44 -15.90 -16.30
C SER A 174 15.21 -14.40 -16.00
N GLN A 175 15.92 -13.54 -16.73
CA GLN A 175 15.87 -12.09 -16.60
C GLN A 175 14.56 -11.51 -17.15
N SER A 176 14.16 -11.93 -18.36
CA SER A 176 12.91 -11.50 -18.99
C SER A 176 11.69 -11.78 -18.11
N ASP A 177 11.61 -12.97 -17.51
CA ASP A 177 10.46 -13.42 -16.72
C ASP A 177 10.29 -12.62 -15.41
N SER A 178 11.39 -12.21 -14.76
CA SER A 178 11.31 -11.41 -13.51
C SER A 178 10.92 -9.97 -13.77
N SER A 179 11.48 -9.35 -14.82
CA SER A 179 11.15 -7.98 -15.22
C SER A 179 9.71 -7.89 -15.76
N LEU A 180 9.23 -8.91 -16.50
CA LEU A 180 7.83 -9.01 -16.92
C LEU A 180 6.88 -9.10 -15.73
N LYS A 181 7.16 -9.97 -14.76
CA LYS A 181 6.34 -10.13 -13.56
C LYS A 181 6.28 -8.86 -12.73
N LEU A 182 7.40 -8.16 -12.59
CA LEU A 182 7.44 -6.89 -11.87
C LEU A 182 6.72 -5.78 -12.64
N GLY A 183 6.87 -5.72 -13.96
CA GLY A 183 6.10 -4.83 -14.83
C GLY A 183 4.59 -5.07 -14.71
N LEU A 184 4.16 -6.33 -14.65
CA LEU A 184 2.77 -6.71 -14.38
C LEU A 184 2.28 -6.25 -13.00
N VAL A 185 3.14 -6.30 -11.97
CA VAL A 185 2.80 -5.76 -10.64
C VAL A 185 2.66 -4.24 -10.70
N PHE A 186 3.59 -3.52 -11.34
CA PHE A 186 3.48 -2.07 -11.47
C PHE A 186 2.26 -1.67 -12.28
N ILE A 187 2.01 -2.31 -13.43
CA ILE A 187 0.82 -2.06 -14.25
C ILE A 187 -0.44 -2.42 -13.47
N GLY A 188 -0.44 -3.51 -12.70
CA GLY A 188 -1.58 -3.91 -11.87
C GLY A 188 -1.85 -2.90 -10.75
N VAL A 189 -0.84 -2.55 -9.96
CA VAL A 189 -0.96 -1.63 -8.84
C VAL A 189 -1.25 -0.21 -9.32
N LEU A 190 -0.44 0.33 -10.24
CA LEU A 190 -0.65 1.67 -10.80
C LEU A 190 -1.91 1.74 -11.66
N GLY A 191 -2.24 0.68 -12.40
CA GLY A 191 -3.48 0.61 -13.18
C GLY A 191 -4.71 0.62 -12.27
N VAL A 192 -4.70 -0.14 -11.18
CA VAL A 192 -5.77 -0.08 -10.17
C VAL A 192 -5.82 1.31 -9.54
N VAL A 193 -4.69 1.87 -9.09
CA VAL A 193 -4.64 3.22 -8.51
C VAL A 193 -5.09 4.30 -9.49
N ALA A 194 -4.71 4.21 -10.76
CA ALA A 194 -5.06 5.16 -11.80
C ALA A 194 -6.52 5.03 -12.22
N ILE A 195 -7.09 3.83 -12.35
CA ILE A 195 -8.52 3.64 -12.64
C ILE A 195 -9.35 4.20 -11.49
N VAL A 196 -8.96 3.87 -10.26
CA VAL A 196 -9.61 4.31 -9.03
C VAL A 196 -9.47 5.83 -8.86
N GLY A 197 -8.30 6.41 -9.13
CA GLY A 197 -8.03 7.86 -9.03
C GLY A 197 -8.57 8.69 -10.19
N TYR A 198 -8.58 8.17 -11.42
CA TYR A 198 -9.14 8.83 -12.62
C TYR A 198 -10.66 9.00 -12.49
N PHE A 199 -11.36 8.00 -11.95
CA PHE A 199 -12.78 8.13 -11.61
C PHE A 199 -13.06 9.26 -10.62
N VAL A 200 -12.13 9.51 -9.68
CA VAL A 200 -12.26 10.60 -8.69
C VAL A 200 -11.91 11.97 -9.30
N CYS A 201 -10.87 12.06 -10.14
CA CYS A 201 -10.41 13.34 -10.70
C CYS A 201 -11.18 13.84 -11.93
N VAL A 202 -11.67 12.95 -12.79
CA VAL A 202 -12.29 13.35 -14.08
C VAL A 202 -13.77 13.68 -13.96
N PHE A 203 -14.45 13.13 -12.96
CA PHE A 203 -15.90 13.34 -12.78
C PHE A 203 -16.25 14.26 -11.60
N VAL A 204 -15.27 14.73 -10.83
CA VAL A 204 -15.46 15.83 -9.85
C VAL A 204 -14.88 17.11 -10.43
N PRO A 205 -15.70 18.08 -10.90
CA PRO A 205 -15.18 19.34 -11.40
C PRO A 205 -14.39 20.07 -10.31
N ALA A 206 -13.23 20.62 -10.69
CA ALA A 206 -12.26 21.30 -9.81
C ALA A 206 -12.83 22.49 -9.01
N ASN A 207 -14.03 22.97 -9.33
CA ASN A 207 -14.71 24.06 -8.63
C ASN A 207 -15.35 23.65 -7.29
N PHE A 208 -15.37 22.35 -6.94
CA PHE A 208 -16.05 21.82 -5.75
C PHE A 208 -15.11 21.44 -4.58
N LEU A 209 -13.80 21.65 -4.72
CA LEU A 209 -12.79 21.43 -3.67
C LEU A 209 -12.35 22.74 -2.97
N ARG A 210 -13.15 23.82 -3.07
CA ARG A 210 -12.96 25.07 -2.31
C ARG A 210 -13.93 25.15 -1.14
#